data_AF-D7T4V1-F1
#
_entry.id   AF-D7T4V1-F1
#
_cell.length_a   1.000
_cell.length_b   1.000
_cell.length_c   1.000
_cell.angle_alpha   90.00
_cell.angle_beta   90.00
_cell.angle_gamma   90.00
#
_symmetry.space_group_name_H-M   'P 1'
#
loop_
_entity.id
_entity.type
_entity.pdbx_description
1 polymer ?
#
loop_
_entity_poly.entity_id
_entity_poly.type
_entity_poly.pdbx_seq_one_letter_code
_entity_poly.pdbx_strand_id
1 'polypeptide(L)'
;MEEEKVGLLQLKASFNHPNGTALSSWGAEVGDCCRWEYVTCHNKTNRVTRLSLIDIRHFEFGKWSLNASLLLPFQQLQILDLSLNELTGIQGLLRLKKLRVLNVGVNDLTTIPNLSALPSLKVLDLSFNHINSSQLQGVCILTLIKACGISSVHS
;
A
#
# COMPACT_ATOMS: atom_id res chain seq x y z
N MET A 1 -15.34 -6.41 -10.42
CA MET A 1 -14.77 -5.65 -11.56
C MET A 1 -15.23 -4.20 -11.51
N GLU A 2 -16.54 -3.89 -11.59
CA GLU A 2 -17.00 -2.49 -11.47
C GLU A 2 -16.69 -1.87 -10.09
N GLU A 3 -16.89 -2.61 -9.00
CA GLU A 3 -16.51 -2.14 -7.65
C GLU A 3 -14.99 -1.89 -7.51
N GLU A 4 -14.16 -2.73 -8.14
CA GLU A 4 -12.71 -2.56 -8.12
C GLU A 4 -12.30 -1.33 -8.94
N LYS A 5 -12.95 -1.10 -10.09
CA LYS A 5 -12.76 0.10 -10.89
C LYS A 5 -13.12 1.36 -10.10
N VAL A 6 -14.27 1.38 -9.43
CA VAL A 6 -14.68 2.50 -8.56
C VAL A 6 -13.67 2.69 -7.42
N GLY A 7 -13.24 1.62 -6.77
CA GLY A 7 -12.22 1.67 -5.73
C GLY A 7 -10.88 2.24 -6.21
N LEU A 8 -10.45 1.89 -7.42
CA LEU A 8 -9.24 2.43 -8.04
C LEU A 8 -9.40 3.93 -8.33
N LEU A 9 -10.55 4.38 -8.82
CA LEU A 9 -10.79 5.80 -9.07
C LEU A 9 -10.83 6.62 -7.77
N GLN A 10 -11.40 6.07 -6.70
CA GLN A 10 -11.35 6.69 -5.37
C GLN A 10 -9.93 6.74 -4.82
N LEU A 11 -9.15 5.67 -5.01
CA LEU A 11 -7.74 5.64 -4.62
C LEU A 11 -6.94 6.69 -5.41
N LYS A 12 -7.15 6.79 -6.74
CA LYS A 12 -6.57 7.84 -7.58
C LYS A 12 -6.88 9.24 -7.07
N ALA A 13 -8.11 9.51 -6.66
CA ALA A 13 -8.47 10.80 -6.08
C ALA A 13 -7.70 11.08 -4.78
N SER A 14 -7.45 10.06 -3.95
CA SER A 14 -6.64 10.20 -2.73
C SER A 14 -5.19 10.56 -3.04
N PHE A 15 -4.55 9.85 -3.99
CA PHE A 15 -3.17 10.14 -4.42
C PHE A 15 -3.00 11.55 -4.98
N ASN A 16 -4.03 12.04 -5.67
CA ASN A 16 -4.03 13.34 -6.33
C ASN A 16 -4.57 14.49 -5.47
N HIS A 17 -4.92 14.28 -4.21
CA HIS A 17 -5.34 15.42 -3.38
C HIS A 17 -4.13 16.31 -3.01
N PRO A 18 -4.18 17.65 -3.15
CA PRO A 18 -5.35 18.42 -3.55
C PRO A 18 -5.59 18.50 -5.06
N ASN A 19 -4.56 18.62 -5.91
CA ASN A 19 -4.70 18.87 -7.35
C ASN A 19 -3.62 18.17 -8.22
N GLY A 20 -3.36 16.89 -7.98
CA GLY A 20 -2.43 16.06 -8.75
C GLY A 20 -3.02 15.49 -10.04
N THR A 21 -2.14 14.98 -10.91
CA THR A 21 -2.49 14.38 -12.21
C THR A 21 -1.92 12.96 -12.40
N ALA A 22 -1.39 12.35 -11.33
CA ALA A 22 -0.83 11.00 -11.34
C ALA A 22 -1.88 9.93 -11.70
N LEU A 23 -1.39 8.75 -12.11
CA LEU A 23 -2.21 7.61 -12.56
C LEU A 23 -3.08 7.98 -13.77
N SER A 24 -2.47 8.60 -14.79
CA SER A 24 -3.16 9.10 -15.99
C SER A 24 -3.92 8.01 -16.74
N SER A 25 -3.40 6.78 -16.82
CA SER A 25 -4.07 5.64 -17.46
C SER A 25 -5.38 5.20 -16.76
N TRP A 26 -5.57 5.54 -15.49
CA TRP A 26 -6.74 5.11 -14.73
C TRP A 26 -7.98 5.92 -15.11
N GLY A 27 -8.95 5.26 -15.74
CA GLY A 27 -10.18 5.88 -16.22
C GLY A 27 -10.06 6.57 -17.58
N ALA A 28 -8.90 6.47 -18.26
CA ALA A 28 -8.69 7.08 -19.58
C ALA A 28 -9.49 6.37 -20.70
N GLU A 29 -9.72 5.06 -20.57
CA GLU A 29 -10.50 4.28 -21.53
C GLU A 29 -11.74 3.67 -20.86
N VAL A 30 -12.84 3.62 -21.61
CA VAL A 30 -14.02 2.82 -21.25
C VAL A 30 -13.63 1.35 -21.39
N GLY A 31 -13.16 0.74 -20.31
CA GLY A 31 -12.66 -0.62 -20.36
C GLY A 31 -12.24 -1.22 -19.03
N ASP A 32 -11.59 -2.37 -19.13
CA ASP A 32 -11.11 -3.19 -18.01
C ASP A 32 -9.95 -2.51 -17.27
N CYS A 33 -10.13 -2.29 -15.97
CA CYS A 33 -9.10 -1.72 -15.09
C CYS A 33 -7.81 -2.54 -15.01
N CYS A 34 -7.84 -3.82 -15.42
CA CYS A 34 -6.66 -4.67 -15.51
C CYS A 34 -5.65 -4.22 -16.57
N ARG A 35 -6.01 -3.29 -17.45
CA ARG A 35 -5.11 -2.67 -18.43
C ARG A 35 -4.46 -1.37 -17.92
N TRP A 36 -4.88 -0.89 -16.76
CA TRP A 36 -4.33 0.33 -16.19
C TRP A 36 -2.92 0.09 -15.65
N GLU A 37 -2.05 1.09 -15.77
CA GLU A 37 -0.70 0.99 -15.25
C GLU A 37 -0.73 0.72 -13.74
N TYR A 38 0.28 0.01 -13.23
CA TYR A 38 0.42 -0.33 -11.81
C TYR A 38 -0.66 -1.29 -11.25
N VAL A 39 -1.61 -1.74 -12.08
CA VAL A 39 -2.62 -2.74 -11.74
C VAL A 39 -2.22 -4.07 -12.36
N THR A 40 -2.22 -5.15 -11.57
CA THR A 40 -2.13 -6.51 -12.11
C THR A 40 -3.30 -7.35 -11.64
N CYS A 41 -3.94 -8.00 -12.59
CA CYS A 41 -5.07 -8.89 -12.32
C CYS A 41 -4.71 -10.36 -12.47
N HIS A 42 -5.50 -11.21 -11.81
CA HIS A 42 -5.44 -12.64 -12.02
C HIS A 42 -6.00 -13.00 -13.41
N ASN A 43 -5.23 -13.75 -14.20
CA ASN A 43 -5.51 -14.06 -15.61
C ASN A 43 -6.84 -14.79 -15.89
N LYS A 44 -7.40 -15.53 -14.93
CA LYS A 44 -8.68 -16.25 -15.10
C LYS A 44 -9.90 -15.51 -14.56
N THR A 45 -9.70 -14.67 -13.54
CA THR A 45 -10.82 -14.07 -12.79
C THR A 45 -10.92 -12.57 -13.00
N ASN A 46 -9.90 -11.96 -13.63
CA ASN A 46 -9.77 -10.52 -13.85
C ASN A 46 -9.97 -9.70 -12.56
N ARG A 47 -9.61 -10.30 -11.41
CA ARG A 47 -9.62 -9.63 -10.11
C ARG A 47 -8.26 -9.02 -9.83
N VAL A 48 -8.23 -7.84 -9.24
CA VAL A 48 -6.98 -7.15 -8.90
C VAL A 48 -6.23 -7.97 -7.84
N THR A 49 -4.97 -8.27 -8.12
CA THR A 49 -4.09 -9.07 -7.24
C THR A 49 -2.84 -8.33 -6.80
N ARG A 50 -2.41 -7.32 -7.57
CA ARG A 50 -1.28 -6.46 -7.22
C ARG A 50 -1.61 -5.01 -7.57
N LEU A 51 -1.26 -4.12 -6.65
CA LEU A 51 -1.14 -2.69 -6.86
C LEU A 51 0.30 -2.30 -6.57
N SER A 52 0.98 -1.72 -7.57
CA SER A 52 2.39 -1.34 -7.50
C SER A 52 2.53 0.18 -7.60
N LEU A 53 2.15 0.89 -6.54
CA LEU A 53 1.99 2.34 -6.52
C LEU A 53 3.21 3.00 -5.88
N ILE A 54 4.40 2.69 -6.42
CA ILE A 54 5.66 3.29 -6.00
C ILE A 54 5.82 4.69 -6.60
N ASP A 55 6.25 5.67 -5.79
CA ASP A 55 6.59 7.02 -6.26
C ASP A 55 5.48 7.68 -7.10
N ILE A 56 4.24 7.57 -6.63
CA ILE A 56 3.05 8.08 -7.34
C ILE A 56 2.68 9.49 -6.86
N ARG A 57 2.75 9.72 -5.55
CA ARG A 57 2.36 11.01 -4.96
C ARG A 57 3.52 11.98 -5.01
N HIS A 58 3.31 13.12 -5.69
CA HIS A 58 4.30 14.19 -5.75
C HIS A 58 4.54 14.83 -4.38
N PHE A 59 5.81 15.11 -4.06
CA PHE A 59 6.23 15.60 -2.75
C PHE A 59 5.69 16.96 -2.36
N GLU A 60 5.36 17.78 -3.35
CA GLU A 60 4.78 19.11 -3.12
C GLU A 60 3.37 19.04 -2.50
N PHE A 61 2.70 17.89 -2.56
CA PHE A 61 1.40 17.69 -1.90
C PHE A 61 1.52 17.33 -0.42
N GLY A 62 2.76 17.17 0.06
CA GLY A 62 3.11 16.90 1.43
C GLY A 62 2.49 15.62 2.00
N LYS A 63 2.53 15.58 3.34
CA LYS A 63 2.14 14.45 4.17
C LYS A 63 0.78 13.87 3.78
N TRP A 64 0.76 12.57 3.59
CA TRP A 64 -0.44 11.83 3.19
C TRP A 64 -0.79 10.74 4.18
N SER A 65 -2.08 10.47 4.36
CA SER A 65 -2.56 9.36 5.19
C SER A 65 -3.59 8.57 4.41
N LEU A 66 -3.39 7.26 4.34
CA LEU A 66 -4.25 6.36 3.57
C LEU A 66 -5.22 5.63 4.49
N ASN A 67 -6.51 5.79 4.20
CA ASN A 67 -7.53 4.89 4.72
C ASN A 67 -7.65 3.66 3.79
N ALA A 68 -7.07 2.53 4.19
CA ALA A 68 -7.11 1.28 3.44
C ALA A 68 -8.52 0.67 3.33
N SER A 69 -9.56 1.30 3.90
CA SER A 69 -10.95 0.98 3.55
C SER A 69 -11.25 1.21 2.06
N LEU A 70 -10.51 2.13 1.41
CA LEU A 70 -10.53 2.29 -0.05
C LEU A 70 -10.08 1.03 -0.80
N LEU A 71 -9.36 0.12 -0.12
CA LEU A 71 -8.85 -1.11 -0.69
C LEU A 71 -9.80 -2.32 -0.50
N LEU A 72 -10.95 -2.15 0.15
CA LEU A 72 -11.91 -3.23 0.42
C LEU A 72 -12.49 -3.90 -0.83
N PRO A 73 -12.71 -3.20 -1.96
CA PRO A 73 -13.13 -3.86 -3.20
C PRO A 73 -12.13 -4.91 -3.71
N PHE A 74 -10.84 -4.77 -3.37
CA PHE A 74 -9.76 -5.64 -3.84
C PHE A 74 -9.61 -6.90 -2.98
N GLN A 75 -10.66 -7.70 -2.89
CA GLN A 75 -10.72 -8.91 -2.05
C GLN A 75 -9.65 -9.96 -2.39
N GLN A 76 -9.06 -9.90 -3.59
CA GLN A 76 -8.01 -10.80 -4.06
C GLN A 76 -6.61 -10.16 -4.02
N LEU A 77 -6.47 -8.96 -3.44
CA LEU A 77 -5.20 -8.26 -3.37
C LEU A 77 -4.19 -9.06 -2.53
N GLN A 78 -3.07 -9.38 -3.16
CA GLN A 78 -1.96 -10.13 -2.55
C GLN A 78 -0.74 -9.25 -2.37
N ILE A 79 -0.56 -8.23 -3.21
CA ILE A 79 0.64 -7.39 -3.21
C ILE A 79 0.22 -5.94 -3.24
N LEU A 80 0.68 -5.18 -2.25
CA LEU A 80 0.51 -3.74 -2.17
C LEU A 80 1.88 -3.10 -1.98
N ASP A 81 2.29 -2.33 -2.97
CA ASP A 81 3.45 -1.45 -2.89
C ASP A 81 2.98 -0.01 -2.85
N LEU A 82 3.36 0.70 -1.80
CA LEU A 82 3.13 2.12 -1.55
C LEU A 82 4.44 2.82 -1.17
N SER A 83 5.59 2.25 -1.52
CA SER A 83 6.88 2.85 -1.22
C SER A 83 7.06 4.20 -1.90
N LEU A 84 7.84 5.11 -1.30
CA LEU A 84 8.11 6.45 -1.83
C LEU A 84 6.84 7.30 -2.04
N ASN A 85 5.96 7.49 -1.04
CA ASN A 85 4.73 8.30 -1.21
C ASN A 85 4.44 9.28 -0.06
N GLU A 86 5.43 9.62 0.78
CA GLU A 86 5.25 10.51 1.95
C GLU A 86 4.09 10.10 2.87
N LEU A 87 3.87 8.79 2.96
CA LEU A 87 2.80 8.22 3.76
C LEU A 87 3.15 8.37 5.24
N THR A 88 2.34 9.13 5.97
CA THR A 88 2.48 9.38 7.41
C THR A 88 1.60 8.48 8.27
N GLY A 89 0.58 7.86 7.67
CA GLY A 89 -0.29 6.92 8.36
C GLY A 89 -1.04 6.01 7.41
N ILE A 90 -1.32 4.80 7.89
CA ILE A 90 -2.17 3.85 7.17
C ILE A 90 -3.10 3.12 8.14
N GLN A 91 -4.41 3.22 7.89
CA GLN A 91 -5.44 2.62 8.73
C GLN A 91 -6.24 1.58 7.95
N GLY A 92 -6.79 0.57 8.63
CA GLY A 92 -7.68 -0.42 8.01
C GLY A 92 -6.98 -1.57 7.27
N LEU A 93 -5.64 -1.64 7.27
CA LEU A 93 -4.86 -2.71 6.61
C LEU A 93 -5.31 -4.13 7.01
N LEU A 94 -5.71 -4.32 8.26
CA LEU A 94 -6.07 -5.64 8.80
C LEU A 94 -7.27 -6.30 8.11
N ARG A 95 -8.00 -5.57 7.26
CA ARG A 95 -9.10 -6.10 6.44
C ARG A 95 -8.61 -6.83 5.18
N LEU A 96 -7.36 -6.63 4.76
CA LEU A 96 -6.76 -7.23 3.57
C LEU A 96 -6.24 -8.65 3.85
N LYS A 97 -7.14 -9.59 4.13
CA LYS A 97 -6.80 -10.93 4.62
C LYS A 97 -5.95 -11.78 3.67
N LYS A 98 -5.94 -11.46 2.38
CA LYS A 98 -5.13 -12.15 1.35
C LYS A 98 -3.79 -11.46 1.05
N LEU A 99 -3.49 -10.34 1.71
CA LEU A 99 -2.26 -9.62 1.50
C LEU A 99 -1.07 -10.47 1.95
N ARG A 100 -0.13 -10.68 1.02
CA ARG A 100 1.08 -11.49 1.19
C ARG A 100 2.34 -10.63 1.23
N VAL A 101 2.33 -9.52 0.48
CA VAL A 101 3.44 -8.58 0.39
C VAL A 101 2.89 -7.19 0.67
N LEU A 102 3.46 -6.53 1.67
CA LEU A 102 3.23 -5.12 1.95
C LEU A 102 4.57 -4.40 1.88
N ASN A 103 4.72 -3.48 0.94
CA ASN A 103 5.86 -2.57 0.89
C ASN A 103 5.36 -1.15 1.17
N VAL A 104 5.80 -0.58 2.28
CA VAL A 104 5.58 0.83 2.65
C VAL A 104 6.92 1.49 3.00
N GLY A 105 8.02 0.96 2.44
CA GLY A 105 9.36 1.51 2.66
C GLY A 105 9.50 2.93 2.09
N VAL A 106 10.46 3.69 2.62
CA VAL A 106 10.75 5.07 2.22
C VAL A 106 9.49 5.95 2.27
N ASN A 107 8.95 6.09 3.47
CA ASN A 107 7.79 6.90 3.79
C ASN A 107 8.01 7.60 5.16
N ASP A 108 7.03 8.33 5.65
CA ASP A 108 7.11 9.07 6.91
C ASP A 108 6.24 8.43 8.02
N LEU A 109 6.04 7.11 7.99
CA LEU A 109 5.21 6.42 8.97
C LEU A 109 5.85 6.51 10.35
N THR A 110 5.08 6.95 11.34
CA THR A 110 5.45 6.92 12.77
C THR A 110 4.80 5.75 13.50
N THR A 111 3.73 5.20 12.93
CA THR A 111 2.96 4.09 13.48
C THR A 111 2.56 3.10 12.39
N ILE A 112 2.38 1.85 12.79
CA ILE A 112 1.84 0.79 11.93
C ILE A 112 0.90 -0.07 12.79
N PRO A 113 -0.28 -0.49 12.28
CA PRO A 113 -1.14 -1.41 13.03
C PRO A 113 -0.41 -2.73 13.29
N ASN A 114 -0.81 -3.47 14.32
CA ASN A 114 -0.23 -4.78 14.60
C ASN A 114 -0.50 -5.76 13.44
N LEU A 115 0.51 -5.93 12.58
CA LEU A 115 0.41 -6.72 11.35
C LEU A 115 0.39 -8.24 11.60
N SER A 116 0.63 -8.70 12.83
CA SER A 116 0.48 -10.13 13.19
C SER A 116 -0.96 -10.64 12.98
N ALA A 117 -1.95 -9.75 12.92
CA ALA A 117 -3.35 -10.07 12.62
C ALA A 117 -3.64 -10.27 11.10
N LEU A 118 -2.63 -10.15 10.22
CA LEU A 118 -2.73 -10.46 8.79
C LEU A 118 -2.29 -11.91 8.53
N PRO A 119 -3.22 -12.85 8.33
CA PRO A 119 -2.90 -14.28 8.33
C PRO A 119 -2.08 -14.73 7.12
N SER A 120 -2.08 -13.96 6.03
CA SER A 120 -1.41 -14.31 4.77
C SER A 120 -0.12 -13.54 4.54
N LEU A 121 0.23 -12.58 5.41
CA LEU A 121 1.38 -11.70 5.19
C LEU A 121 2.67 -12.52 5.31
N LYS A 122 3.58 -12.37 4.34
CA LYS A 122 4.84 -13.14 4.25
C LYS A 122 6.06 -12.26 4.08
N VAL A 123 5.88 -11.12 3.41
CA VAL A 123 6.92 -10.15 3.12
C VAL A 123 6.41 -8.79 3.57
N LEU A 124 7.24 -8.09 4.32
CA LEU A 124 6.96 -6.76 4.82
C LEU A 124 8.23 -5.91 4.70
N ASP A 125 8.11 -4.77 4.05
CA ASP A 125 9.15 -3.74 4.03
C ASP A 125 8.63 -2.47 4.71
N LEU A 126 9.29 -2.11 5.81
CA LEU A 126 9.07 -0.89 6.60
C LEU A 126 10.31 0.01 6.60
N SER A 127 11.34 -0.30 5.79
CA SER A 127 12.62 0.40 5.81
C SER A 127 12.44 1.88 5.52
N PHE A 128 13.34 2.72 6.06
CA PHE A 128 13.30 4.18 5.86
C PHE A 128 11.94 4.80 6.22
N ASN A 129 11.44 4.47 7.42
CA ASN A 129 10.31 5.13 8.09
C ASN A 129 10.74 5.57 9.50
N HIS A 130 9.85 6.26 10.22
CA HIS A 130 10.06 6.74 11.59
C HIS A 130 9.33 5.87 12.63
N ILE A 131 9.09 4.59 12.35
CA ILE A 131 8.33 3.68 13.22
C ILE A 131 9.18 3.29 14.43
N ASN A 132 8.63 3.47 15.63
CA ASN A 132 9.29 3.00 16.85
C ASN A 132 9.35 1.47 16.89
N SER A 133 10.53 0.91 17.18
CA SER A 133 10.76 -0.54 17.24
C SER A 133 9.86 -1.28 18.23
N SER A 134 9.35 -0.61 19.27
CA SER A 134 8.40 -1.21 20.22
C SER A 134 7.07 -1.62 19.55
N GLN A 135 6.68 -0.96 18.46
CA GLN A 135 5.47 -1.28 17.70
C GLN A 135 5.62 -2.51 16.80
N LEU A 136 6.85 -3.00 16.61
CA LEU A 136 7.16 -4.12 15.72
C LEU A 136 7.18 -5.48 16.44
N GLN A 137 6.75 -5.51 17.70
CA GLN A 137 6.67 -6.74 18.48
C GLN A 137 5.66 -7.71 17.83
N GLY A 138 6.14 -8.88 17.40
CA GLY A 138 5.34 -9.88 16.67
C GLY A 138 5.41 -9.80 15.14
N VAL A 139 6.09 -8.78 14.58
CA VAL A 139 6.29 -8.62 13.13
C VAL A 139 7.55 -9.37 12.63
N CYS A 140 8.54 -9.60 13.49
CA CYS A 140 9.79 -10.31 13.18
C CYS A 140 9.64 -11.80 12.78
N ILE A 141 8.43 -12.37 12.81
CA ILE A 141 8.17 -13.77 12.43
C ILE A 141 7.97 -13.90 10.90
N LEU A 142 7.76 -12.78 10.19
CA LEU A 142 7.54 -12.76 8.74
C LEU A 142 8.86 -12.53 8.01
N THR A 143 9.17 -13.40 7.04
CA THR A 143 10.44 -13.48 6.30
C THR A 143 10.98 -12.09 5.90
N LEU A 144 12.20 -11.84 6.37
CA LEU A 144 12.88 -10.55 6.41
C LEU A 144 13.44 -10.13 5.03
N ILE A 145 12.91 -9.05 4.47
CA ILE A 145 13.77 -7.98 3.96
C ILE A 145 13.54 -6.79 4.90
N LYS A 146 14.38 -6.68 5.93
CA LYS A 146 14.45 -5.58 6.93
C LYS A 146 13.17 -5.26 7.71
N ALA A 147 12.76 -6.16 8.61
CA ALA A 147 11.82 -5.84 9.70
C ALA A 147 12.30 -6.26 11.11
N CYS A 148 13.57 -6.64 11.30
CA CYS A 148 14.09 -6.95 12.64
C CYS A 148 15.57 -6.54 12.78
N GLY A 149 15.85 -5.60 13.70
CA GLY A 149 17.20 -5.33 14.22
C GLY A 149 17.68 -3.88 14.11
N ILE A 150 17.57 -3.16 15.24
CA ILE A 150 18.40 -2.03 15.73
C ILE A 150 19.62 -1.65 14.84
N SER A 151 19.64 -0.40 14.34
CA SER A 151 20.78 0.51 14.14
C SER A 151 20.28 1.72 13.31
N SER A 152 20.32 2.98 13.71
CA SER A 152 21.20 3.71 14.61
C SER A 152 20.38 4.66 15.51
N VAL A 153 20.52 4.53 16.82
CA VAL A 153 20.45 5.69 17.69
C VAL A 153 21.74 6.46 17.42
N HIS A 154 21.65 7.58 16.72
CA HIS A 154 22.73 8.56 16.78
C HIS A 154 22.80 9.02 18.24
N SER A 155 23.99 8.87 18.81
CA SER A 155 24.36 9.36 20.14
C SER A 155 24.28 10.87 20.21
#